data_AF-A0A9N9HVC8-F1
#
_entry.id   AF-A0A9N9HVC8-F1
#
_cell.length_a   1.000
_cell.length_b   1.000
_cell.length_c   1.000
_cell.angle_alpha   90.00
_cell.angle_beta   90.00
_cell.angle_gamma   90.00
#
_symmetry.space_group_name_H-M   'P 1'
#
loop_
_entity.id
_entity.type
_entity.pdbx_description
1 polymer ?
#
loop_
_entity_poly.entity_id
_entity_poly.type
_entity_poly.pdbx_seq_one_letter_code
_entity_poly.pdbx_strand_id
1 'polypeptide(L)'
;MCLQDDGLDPSHYVSAPGMFNDFLYKSSRAELKLMTDMDEYLMVENGIREGMTMTLYEDMNALYSGAMIQYMPTEILGKVSLEEVPDIQSIAPDAKIGCMLELDLEVPVHLHNYFADYSLASEKQIISEDWLSLYNERLVQDKEVGNNKYMSGEKLVQTLYLKKNYVVHYRALQTYMKFGMKITKIHSAIKFRQSS
;
A
#
# COMPACT_ATOMS: atom_id res chain seq x y z
N MET A 1 -12.47 25.36 -6.94
CA MET A 1 -13.35 24.53 -7.79
C MET A 1 -14.62 25.26 -8.09
N CYS A 2 -14.56 26.10 -9.12
CA CYS A 2 -15.73 26.75 -9.71
C CYS A 2 -15.53 26.90 -11.22
N LEU A 3 -16.62 27.16 -11.94
CA LEU A 3 -16.57 27.31 -13.40
C LEU A 3 -15.68 28.48 -13.83
N GLN A 4 -15.60 29.54 -13.02
CA GLN A 4 -14.85 30.75 -13.32
C GLN A 4 -13.34 30.56 -13.20
N ASP A 5 -12.88 29.84 -12.17
CA ASP A 5 -11.45 29.68 -11.88
C ASP A 5 -10.87 28.41 -12.51
N ASP A 6 -11.63 27.30 -12.51
CA ASP A 6 -11.11 25.96 -12.84
C ASP A 6 -11.76 25.35 -14.09
N GLY A 7 -12.74 26.05 -14.69
CA GLY A 7 -13.50 25.56 -15.84
C GLY A 7 -14.27 24.28 -15.55
N LEU A 8 -14.71 24.09 -14.30
CA LEU A 8 -15.47 22.94 -13.82
C LEU A 8 -16.78 23.41 -13.19
N ASP A 9 -17.92 22.92 -13.70
CA ASP A 9 -19.24 23.17 -13.10
C ASP A 9 -19.60 22.02 -12.17
N PRO A 10 -19.77 22.25 -10.85
CA PRO A 10 -20.19 21.22 -9.90
C PRO A 10 -21.50 20.52 -10.28
N SER A 11 -22.39 21.19 -11.01
CA SER A 11 -23.69 20.67 -11.45
C SER A 11 -23.55 19.51 -12.44
N HIS A 12 -22.37 19.34 -13.06
CA HIS A 12 -22.09 18.28 -14.03
C HIS A 12 -21.55 16.99 -13.38
N TYR A 13 -21.36 16.99 -12.04
CA TYR A 13 -20.75 15.87 -11.33
C TYR A 13 -21.74 15.20 -10.37
N VAL A 14 -21.75 13.87 -10.39
CA VAL A 14 -22.57 13.06 -9.48
C VAL A 14 -22.02 13.10 -8.05
N SER A 15 -20.72 13.31 -7.88
CA SER A 15 -20.06 13.30 -6.58
C SER A 15 -18.85 14.23 -6.53
N ALA A 16 -18.53 14.73 -5.34
CA ALA A 16 -17.37 15.58 -5.10
C ALA A 16 -16.03 14.90 -5.47
N PRO A 17 -15.80 13.59 -5.22
CA PRO A 17 -14.60 12.91 -5.67
C PRO A 17 -14.42 12.90 -7.20
N GLY A 18 -15.51 12.74 -7.96
CA GLY A 18 -15.46 12.80 -9.42
C GLY A 18 -14.99 14.16 -9.94
N MET A 19 -15.56 15.23 -9.38
CA MET A 19 -15.14 16.61 -9.72
C MET A 19 -13.68 16.87 -9.33
N PHE A 20 -13.26 16.41 -8.15
CA PHE A 20 -11.89 16.59 -7.67
C PHE A 20 -10.88 15.86 -8.54
N ASN A 21 -11.19 14.64 -8.98
CA ASN A 21 -10.33 13.85 -9.86
C ASN A 21 -10.11 14.56 -11.22
N ASP A 22 -11.19 15.06 -11.83
CA ASP A 22 -11.11 15.84 -13.08
C ASP A 22 -10.31 17.14 -12.91
N PHE A 23 -10.49 17.84 -11.79
CA PHE A 23 -9.69 19.00 -11.45
C PHE A 23 -8.19 18.65 -11.35
N LEU A 24 -7.88 17.53 -10.70
CA LEU A 24 -6.52 17.08 -10.50
C LEU A 24 -5.83 16.77 -11.85
N TYR A 25 -6.49 16.03 -12.75
CA TYR A 25 -5.94 15.74 -14.09
C TYR A 25 -5.76 17.00 -14.94
N LYS A 26 -6.72 17.93 -14.91
CA LYS A 26 -6.59 19.22 -15.61
C LYS A 26 -5.39 20.02 -15.10
N SER A 27 -5.17 20.02 -13.79
CA SER A 27 -4.10 20.77 -13.15
C SER A 27 -2.72 20.13 -13.37
N SER A 28 -2.61 18.81 -13.22
CA SER A 28 -1.35 18.08 -13.39
C SER A 28 -0.97 17.85 -14.85
N ARG A 29 -1.95 17.84 -15.77
CA ARG A 29 -1.80 17.43 -17.17
C ARG A 29 -1.27 16.00 -17.30
N ALA A 30 -1.40 15.19 -16.26
CA ALA A 30 -1.00 13.79 -16.28
C ALA A 30 -1.98 12.99 -17.15
N GLU A 31 -1.43 12.16 -18.03
CA GLU A 31 -2.20 11.18 -18.80
C GLU A 31 -2.03 9.81 -18.15
N LEU A 32 -3.14 9.25 -17.64
CA LEU A 32 -3.16 7.87 -17.16
C LEU A 32 -3.46 6.92 -18.31
N LYS A 33 -2.65 5.87 -18.43
CA LYS A 33 -2.92 4.77 -19.36
C LYS A 33 -3.70 3.67 -18.67
N LEU A 34 -4.73 3.19 -19.36
CA LEU A 34 -5.56 2.09 -18.89
C LEU A 34 -4.74 0.80 -18.80
N MET A 35 -4.85 0.10 -17.68
CA MET A 35 -4.33 -1.27 -17.55
C MET A 35 -5.22 -2.21 -18.35
N THR A 36 -4.64 -2.90 -19.33
CA THR A 36 -5.36 -3.86 -20.17
C THR A 36 -5.14 -5.31 -19.75
N ASP A 37 -4.09 -5.59 -18.99
CA ASP A 37 -3.73 -6.92 -18.53
C ASP A 37 -4.28 -7.20 -17.13
N MET A 38 -4.95 -8.34 -16.96
CA MET A 38 -5.59 -8.72 -15.70
C MET A 38 -4.57 -9.10 -14.62
N ASP A 39 -3.47 -9.74 -14.98
CA ASP A 39 -2.45 -10.14 -14.00
C ASP A 39 -1.75 -8.92 -13.42
N GLU A 40 -1.47 -7.92 -14.26
CA GLU A 40 -0.90 -6.64 -13.84
C GLU A 40 -1.82 -5.92 -12.87
N TYR A 41 -3.12 -5.87 -13.20
CA TYR A 41 -4.15 -5.30 -12.33
C TYR A 41 -4.20 -6.01 -10.97
N LEU A 42 -4.26 -7.34 -10.97
CA LEU A 42 -4.32 -8.14 -9.74
C LEU A 42 -3.07 -7.97 -8.89
N MET A 43 -1.89 -7.86 -9.50
CA MET A 43 -0.66 -7.58 -8.75
C MET A 43 -0.75 -6.22 -8.05
N VAL A 44 -1.19 -5.17 -8.75
CA VAL A 44 -1.37 -3.85 -8.15
C VAL A 44 -2.41 -3.91 -7.02
N GLU A 45 -3.56 -4.54 -7.24
CA GLU A 45 -4.64 -4.69 -6.27
C GLU A 45 -4.18 -5.40 -5.00
N ASN A 46 -3.42 -6.50 -5.14
CA ASN A 46 -2.85 -7.25 -4.02
C ASN A 46 -1.82 -6.42 -3.23
N GLY A 47 -1.20 -5.43 -3.86
CA GLY A 47 -0.31 -4.45 -3.21
C GLY A 47 -1.05 -3.34 -2.46
N ILE A 48 -2.35 -3.15 -2.68
CA ILE A 48 -3.12 -2.09 -2.02
C ILE A 48 -3.36 -2.49 -0.56
N ARG A 49 -2.88 -1.64 0.34
CA ARG A 49 -3.10 -1.72 1.78
C ARG A 49 -3.74 -0.43 2.27
N GLU A 50 -4.65 -0.56 3.22
CA GLU A 50 -5.31 0.59 3.84
C GLU A 50 -4.34 1.34 4.76
N GLY A 51 -4.81 2.49 5.26
CA GLY A 51 -4.09 3.26 6.27
C GLY A 51 -3.86 2.43 7.53
N MET A 52 -2.66 2.52 8.08
CA MET A 52 -2.37 1.94 9.39
C MET A 52 -2.85 2.91 10.46
N THR A 53 -3.65 2.42 11.40
CA THR A 53 -4.07 3.18 12.58
C THR A 53 -3.15 2.83 13.73
N MET A 54 -2.33 3.80 14.13
CA MET A 54 -1.50 3.72 15.33
C MET A 54 -1.78 4.95 16.19
N THR A 55 -1.77 4.79 17.50
CA THR A 55 -1.97 5.90 18.45
C THR A 55 -0.69 6.73 18.54
N LEU A 56 -0.45 7.55 17.51
CA LEU A 56 0.54 8.61 17.52
C LEU A 56 -0.20 9.95 17.69
N TYR A 57 0.34 10.84 18.52
CA TYR A 57 -0.27 12.14 18.82
C TYR A 57 -0.02 13.19 17.73
N GLU A 58 0.71 12.82 16.68
CA GLU A 58 1.02 13.67 15.54
C GLU A 58 0.09 13.34 14.38
N ASP A 59 -0.59 14.36 13.87
CA ASP A 59 -1.41 14.26 12.67
C ASP A 59 -0.78 15.08 11.55
N MET A 60 -0.61 14.46 10.39
CA MET A 60 0.00 15.11 9.24
C MET A 60 -1.08 15.82 8.44
N ASN A 61 -0.99 17.15 8.40
CA ASN A 61 -1.89 17.99 7.61
C ASN A 61 -1.90 17.53 6.14
N ALA A 62 -3.07 17.04 5.69
CA ALA A 62 -3.31 16.61 4.31
C ALA A 62 -2.33 15.53 3.79
N LEU A 63 -2.08 14.48 4.58
CA LEU A 63 -1.21 13.35 4.24
C LEU A 63 -1.35 12.85 2.80
N TYR A 64 -2.58 12.52 2.36
CA TYR A 64 -2.81 11.99 1.01
C TYR A 64 -2.50 13.03 -0.07
N SER A 65 -2.87 14.29 0.13
CA SER A 65 -2.52 15.36 -0.82
C SER A 65 -1.00 15.53 -0.94
N GLY A 66 -0.27 15.43 0.18
CA GLY A 66 1.20 15.44 0.20
C GLY A 66 1.84 14.23 -0.48
N ALA A 67 1.17 13.08 -0.50
CA ALA A 67 1.60 11.91 -1.27
C ALA A 67 1.30 12.05 -2.76
N MET A 68 0.15 12.63 -3.12
CA MET A 68 -0.32 12.79 -4.51
C MET A 68 0.50 13.79 -5.34
N ILE A 69 1.25 14.69 -4.71
CA ILE A 69 2.19 15.61 -5.39
C ILE A 69 3.57 14.98 -5.66
N GLN A 70 3.78 13.73 -5.24
CA GLN A 70 5.01 13.00 -5.50
C GLN A 70 4.90 12.26 -6.83
N TYR A 71 6.01 11.70 -7.30
CA TYR A 71 5.99 10.87 -8.50
C TYR A 71 5.13 9.62 -8.28
N MET A 72 4.08 9.50 -9.08
CA MET A 72 3.10 8.42 -9.03
C MET A 72 3.11 7.62 -10.34
N PRO A 73 2.78 6.31 -10.29
CA PRO A 73 2.62 5.50 -11.50
C PRO A 73 1.54 6.07 -12.43
N THR A 74 1.87 6.25 -13.70
CA THR A 74 0.94 6.75 -14.74
C THR A 74 0.67 5.75 -15.86
N GLU A 75 1.59 4.82 -16.11
CA GLU A 75 1.46 3.78 -17.12
C GLU A 75 2.19 2.52 -16.64
N ILE A 76 1.51 1.37 -16.67
CA ILE A 76 2.16 0.06 -16.48
C ILE A 76 2.85 -0.33 -17.79
N LEU A 77 4.13 -0.70 -17.71
CA LEU A 77 4.96 -1.12 -18.86
C LEU A 77 5.04 -2.65 -18.98
N GLY A 78 4.50 -3.37 -18.01
CA GLY A 78 4.37 -4.81 -17.98
C GLY A 78 5.34 -5.53 -17.05
N LYS A 79 5.16 -6.85 -16.97
CA LYS A 79 6.01 -7.76 -16.20
C LYS A 79 7.42 -7.81 -16.78
N VAL A 80 8.41 -7.90 -15.88
CA VAL A 80 9.82 -8.04 -16.26
C VAL A 80 10.40 -9.34 -15.74
N SER A 81 11.42 -9.84 -16.45
CA SER A 81 12.21 -10.97 -15.98
C SER A 81 13.02 -10.58 -14.74
N LEU A 82 13.37 -11.57 -13.91
CA LEU A 82 14.13 -11.35 -12.66
C LEU A 82 15.52 -10.72 -12.92
N GLU A 83 16.10 -10.99 -14.09
CA GLU A 83 17.40 -10.46 -14.52
C GLU A 83 17.33 -8.96 -14.89
N GLU A 84 16.14 -8.47 -15.27
CA GLU A 84 15.90 -7.09 -15.66
C GLU A 84 15.40 -6.20 -14.51
N VAL A 85 15.28 -6.77 -13.31
CA VAL A 85 14.91 -6.01 -12.12
C VAL A 85 16.08 -5.07 -11.79
N PRO A 86 15.90 -3.74 -11.88
CA PRO A 86 16.95 -2.79 -11.55
C PRO A 86 17.32 -2.91 -10.07
N ASP A 87 18.53 -2.50 -9.72
CA ASP A 87 18.91 -2.38 -8.31
C ASP A 87 17.97 -1.38 -7.62
N ILE A 88 17.12 -1.92 -6.76
CA ILE A 88 16.01 -1.22 -6.10
C ILE A 88 16.55 -0.04 -5.28
N GLN A 89 17.73 -0.18 -4.67
CA GLN A 89 18.32 0.89 -3.86
C GLN A 89 18.83 2.08 -4.68
N SER A 90 19.10 1.86 -5.97
CA SER A 90 19.63 2.88 -6.88
C SER A 90 18.53 3.73 -7.56
N ILE A 91 17.26 3.30 -7.48
CA ILE A 91 16.15 4.00 -8.13
C ILE A 91 15.85 5.32 -7.38
N ALA A 92 16.07 6.44 -8.07
CA ALA A 92 15.77 7.76 -7.53
C ALA A 92 14.24 7.98 -7.40
N PRO A 93 13.76 8.74 -6.39
CA PRO A 93 12.33 9.01 -6.21
C PRO A 93 11.66 9.69 -7.42
N ASP A 94 12.41 10.48 -8.18
CA ASP A 94 12.01 11.24 -9.38
C ASP A 94 12.37 10.52 -10.70
N ALA A 95 12.83 9.26 -10.61
CA ALA A 95 13.14 8.47 -11.79
C ALA A 95 11.90 8.36 -12.71
N LYS A 96 12.10 8.31 -14.03
CA LYS A 96 10.95 8.17 -14.97
C LYS A 96 10.31 6.79 -14.91
N ILE A 97 11.06 5.79 -14.47
CA ILE A 97 10.64 4.38 -14.40
C ILE A 97 10.79 3.91 -12.95
N GLY A 98 9.72 3.35 -12.40
CA GLY A 98 9.71 2.66 -11.13
C GLY A 98 9.30 1.19 -11.30
N CYS A 99 9.27 0.45 -10.18
CA CYS A 99 8.79 -0.92 -10.17
C CYS A 99 7.98 -1.28 -8.91
N MET A 100 7.07 -2.23 -9.08
CA MET A 100 6.42 -2.97 -8.00
C MET A 100 6.91 -4.41 -8.05
N LEU A 101 7.13 -5.01 -6.89
CA LEU A 101 7.68 -6.36 -6.77
C LEU A 101 6.78 -7.23 -5.92
N GLU A 102 6.65 -8.49 -6.31
CA GLU A 102 6.08 -9.56 -5.52
C GLU A 102 7.22 -10.43 -5.01
N LEU A 103 7.38 -10.48 -3.69
CA LEU A 103 8.57 -11.07 -3.06
C LEU A 103 8.29 -11.60 -1.66
N ASP A 104 9.23 -12.36 -1.13
CA ASP A 104 9.22 -12.83 0.24
C ASP A 104 10.14 -11.92 1.09
N LEU A 105 9.63 -11.45 2.24
CA LEU A 105 10.35 -10.59 3.18
C LEU A 105 10.50 -11.25 4.54
N GLU A 106 11.68 -11.14 5.11
CA GLU A 106 12.00 -11.59 6.46
C GLU A 106 12.50 -10.43 7.32
N VAL A 107 11.98 -10.34 8.54
CA VAL A 107 12.56 -9.49 9.58
C VAL A 107 13.57 -10.32 10.37
N PRO A 108 14.88 -9.98 10.36
CA PRO A 108 15.88 -10.67 11.16
C PRO A 108 15.51 -10.69 12.66
N VAL A 109 15.72 -11.84 13.31
CA VAL A 109 15.32 -12.07 14.73
C VAL A 109 15.85 -11.01 15.69
N HIS A 110 17.08 -10.52 15.48
CA HIS A 110 17.67 -9.49 16.34
C HIS A 110 16.94 -8.13 16.27
N LEU A 111 16.11 -7.91 15.25
CA LEU A 111 15.28 -6.71 15.09
C LEU A 111 13.85 -6.90 15.62
N HIS A 112 13.47 -8.10 16.06
CA HIS A 112 12.10 -8.38 16.51
C HIS A 112 11.71 -7.52 17.71
N ASN A 113 12.62 -7.35 18.68
CA ASN A 113 12.38 -6.47 19.83
C ASN A 113 12.25 -5.00 19.42
N TYR A 114 12.98 -4.57 18.38
CA TYR A 114 12.93 -3.18 17.89
C TYR A 114 11.61 -2.89 17.17
N PHE A 115 11.07 -3.86 16.45
CA PHE A 115 9.80 -3.75 15.73
C PHE A 115 8.60 -4.33 16.48
N ALA A 116 8.75 -4.64 17.78
CA ALA A 116 7.68 -5.22 18.58
C ALA A 116 6.46 -4.28 18.67
N ASP A 117 6.71 -2.98 18.82
CA ASP A 117 5.66 -1.97 18.94
C ASP A 117 5.21 -1.41 17.59
N TYR A 118 6.06 -1.50 16.56
CA TYR A 118 5.78 -0.95 15.24
C TYR A 118 6.36 -1.85 14.14
N SER A 119 5.61 -2.88 13.75
CA SER A 119 6.04 -3.74 12.66
C SER A 119 5.92 -3.01 11.32
N LEU A 120 6.95 -3.18 10.48
CA LEU A 120 6.88 -2.79 9.08
C LEU A 120 6.11 -3.84 8.28
N ALA A 121 5.71 -3.47 7.05
CA ALA A 121 5.11 -4.38 6.08
C ALA A 121 3.86 -5.14 6.60
N SER A 122 2.84 -4.39 7.01
CA SER A 122 1.53 -4.94 7.38
C SER A 122 0.95 -5.83 6.28
N GLU A 123 0.22 -6.88 6.64
CA GLU A 123 -0.39 -7.79 5.68
C GLU A 123 -1.89 -7.97 5.91
N LYS A 124 -2.65 -8.21 4.84
CA LYS A 124 -4.06 -8.60 4.96
C LYS A 124 -4.08 -10.08 5.31
N GLN A 125 -4.64 -10.42 6.46
CA GLN A 125 -4.70 -11.80 6.93
C GLN A 125 -5.98 -12.04 7.74
N ILE A 126 -6.51 -13.25 7.60
CA ILE A 126 -7.58 -13.77 8.47
C ILE A 126 -6.95 -14.24 9.79
N ILE A 127 -7.42 -13.67 10.90
CA ILE A 127 -6.95 -14.04 12.24
C ILE A 127 -7.68 -15.31 12.70
N SER A 128 -6.94 -16.33 13.15
CA SER A 128 -7.53 -17.50 13.80
C SER A 128 -8.03 -17.13 15.19
N GLU A 129 -9.08 -17.81 15.67
CA GLU A 129 -9.57 -17.64 17.05
C GLU A 129 -8.49 -17.97 18.08
N ASP A 130 -7.59 -18.92 17.78
CA ASP A 130 -6.48 -19.33 18.65
C ASP A 130 -5.42 -18.24 18.85
N TRP A 131 -5.46 -17.16 18.07
CA TRP A 131 -4.54 -16.02 18.18
C TRP A 131 -5.09 -14.90 19.07
N LEU A 132 -6.31 -15.07 19.58
CA LEU A 132 -6.91 -14.08 20.47
C LEU A 132 -6.15 -14.02 21.79
N SER A 133 -6.01 -12.80 22.30
CA SER A 133 -5.57 -12.63 23.68
C SER A 133 -6.70 -13.07 24.63
N LEU A 134 -6.35 -13.45 25.86
CA LEU A 134 -7.32 -13.78 26.91
C LEU A 134 -8.39 -12.68 27.11
N TYR A 135 -8.04 -11.42 26.85
CA TYR A 135 -8.99 -10.31 26.89
C TYR A 135 -9.99 -10.39 25.74
N ASN A 136 -9.52 -10.58 24.51
CA ASN A 136 -10.39 -10.68 23.34
C ASN A 136 -11.26 -11.95 23.36
N GLU A 137 -10.73 -13.07 23.84
CA GLU A 137 -11.52 -14.29 24.07
C GLU A 137 -12.71 -14.04 25.00
N ARG A 138 -12.49 -13.31 26.11
CA ARG A 138 -13.58 -12.92 27.02
C ARG A 138 -14.61 -12.04 26.33
N LEU A 139 -14.19 -11.11 25.48
CA LEU A 139 -15.12 -10.25 24.73
C LEU A 139 -15.97 -11.04 23.72
N VAL A 140 -15.42 -12.08 23.10
CA VAL A 140 -16.18 -12.99 22.24
C VAL A 140 -17.26 -13.71 23.05
N GLN A 141 -16.93 -14.14 24.28
CA GLN A 141 -17.85 -14.83 25.18
C GLN A 141 -18.90 -13.91 25.82
N ASP A 142 -18.62 -12.61 25.88
CA ASP A 142 -19.55 -11.62 26.41
C ASP A 142 -20.80 -11.54 25.53
N LYS A 143 -21.98 -11.70 26.15
CA LYS A 143 -23.27 -11.69 25.45
C LYS A 143 -23.65 -10.33 24.90
N GLU A 144 -23.16 -9.24 25.49
CA GLU A 144 -23.46 -7.88 25.04
C GLU A 144 -22.58 -7.46 23.85
N VAL A 145 -21.39 -8.08 23.72
CA VAL A 145 -20.39 -7.70 22.71
C VAL A 145 -20.29 -8.74 21.58
N GLY A 146 -19.83 -9.95 21.89
CA GLY A 146 -19.54 -10.99 20.90
C GLY A 146 -20.68 -12.01 20.72
N ASN A 147 -21.58 -12.12 21.70
CA ASN A 147 -22.67 -13.10 21.72
C ASN A 147 -22.19 -14.54 21.46
N ASN A 148 -21.05 -14.92 22.04
CA ASN A 148 -20.36 -16.20 21.84
C ASN A 148 -20.04 -16.52 20.36
N LYS A 149 -19.89 -15.48 19.53
CA LYS A 149 -19.64 -15.66 18.10
C LYS A 149 -18.38 -14.92 17.68
N TYR A 150 -17.36 -15.70 17.33
CA TYR A 150 -16.21 -15.16 16.63
C TYR A 150 -16.58 -14.80 15.18
N MET A 151 -16.28 -13.57 14.77
CA MET A 151 -16.44 -13.11 13.40
C MET A 151 -15.08 -13.10 12.72
N SER A 152 -14.90 -14.06 11.81
CA SER A 152 -13.71 -14.13 10.97
C SER A 152 -13.83 -13.16 9.80
N GLY A 153 -12.77 -12.40 9.56
CA GLY A 153 -12.66 -11.46 8.45
C GLY A 153 -11.21 -11.09 8.22
N GLU A 154 -10.90 -10.63 7.02
CA GLU A 154 -9.58 -10.12 6.70
C GLU A 154 -9.33 -8.84 7.49
N LYS A 155 -8.19 -8.80 8.17
CA LYS A 155 -7.71 -7.63 8.89
C LYS A 155 -6.33 -7.28 8.40
N LEU A 156 -5.97 -6.00 8.47
CA LEU A 156 -4.60 -5.57 8.26
C LEU A 156 -3.82 -5.80 9.57
N VAL A 157 -2.78 -6.63 9.51
CA VAL A 157 -2.06 -7.14 10.69
C VAL A 157 -0.57 -6.85 10.57
N GLN A 158 0.02 -6.42 11.68
CA GLN A 158 1.44 -6.11 11.82
C GLN A 158 2.19 -7.28 12.47
N THR A 159 2.36 -8.37 11.73
CA THR A 159 3.11 -9.54 12.22
C THR A 159 4.60 -9.42 11.84
N LEU A 160 5.49 -9.98 12.66
CA LEU A 160 6.91 -10.13 12.35
C LEU A 160 7.22 -11.46 11.61
N TYR A 161 6.18 -12.21 11.24
CA TYR A 161 6.33 -13.45 10.50
C TYR A 161 6.88 -13.19 9.09
N LEU A 162 7.42 -14.25 8.50
CA LEU A 162 7.86 -14.24 7.10
C LEU A 162 6.67 -13.84 6.21
N LYS A 163 6.85 -12.75 5.47
CA LYS A 163 5.88 -12.30 4.47
C LYS A 163 6.11 -13.07 3.19
N LYS A 164 5.07 -13.71 2.68
CA LYS A 164 5.13 -14.46 1.41
C LYS A 164 4.31 -13.77 0.33
N ASN A 165 4.80 -13.79 -0.90
CA ASN A 165 4.13 -13.17 -2.06
C ASN A 165 3.69 -11.71 -1.76
N TYR A 166 4.52 -11.00 -1.01
CA TYR A 166 4.23 -9.65 -0.56
C TYR A 166 4.47 -8.69 -1.73
N VAL A 167 3.40 -8.03 -2.17
CA VAL A 167 3.50 -7.00 -3.20
C VAL A 167 3.87 -5.66 -2.57
N VAL A 168 4.92 -5.01 -3.10
CA VAL A 168 5.46 -3.77 -2.55
C VAL A 168 5.96 -2.83 -3.65
N HIS A 169 5.72 -1.54 -3.45
CA HIS A 169 6.31 -0.47 -4.26
C HIS A 169 7.79 -0.25 -3.91
N TYR A 170 8.65 0.00 -4.91
CA TYR A 170 10.10 0.12 -4.69
C TYR A 170 10.49 1.09 -3.56
N ARG A 171 9.81 2.24 -3.44
CA ARG A 171 10.09 3.24 -2.36
C ARG A 171 9.83 2.69 -0.95
N ALA A 172 8.75 1.93 -0.78
CA ALA A 172 8.47 1.29 0.50
C ALA A 172 9.51 0.20 0.78
N LEU A 173 9.89 -0.58 -0.24
CA LEU A 173 10.91 -1.60 -0.10
C LEU A 173 12.30 -1.02 0.24
N GLN A 174 12.71 0.08 -0.39
CA GLN A 174 13.93 0.82 -0.01
C GLN A 174 13.91 1.19 1.47
N THR A 175 12.76 1.64 1.97
CA THR A 175 12.58 1.98 3.38
C THR A 175 12.71 0.72 4.26
N TYR A 176 12.06 -0.37 3.89
CA TYR A 176 12.14 -1.66 4.60
C TYR A 176 13.57 -2.20 4.68
N MET A 177 14.30 -2.15 3.56
CA MET A 177 15.71 -2.55 3.50
C MET A 177 16.60 -1.65 4.35
N LYS A 178 16.37 -0.34 4.36
CA LYS A 178 17.09 0.62 5.21
C LYS A 178 16.91 0.29 6.70
N PHE A 179 15.73 -0.21 7.07
CA PHE A 179 15.41 -0.66 8.42
C PHE A 179 15.84 -2.11 8.72
N GLY A 180 16.54 -2.76 7.79
CA GLY A 180 17.17 -4.07 8.01
C GLY A 180 16.30 -5.28 7.63
N MET A 181 15.14 -5.09 7.00
CA MET A 181 14.38 -6.21 6.42
C MET A 181 15.16 -6.82 5.26
N LYS A 182 15.08 -8.15 5.13
CA LYS A 182 15.78 -8.92 4.10
C LYS A 182 14.80 -9.47 3.08
N ILE A 183 15.17 -9.37 1.81
CA ILE A 183 14.47 -10.04 0.71
C ILE A 183 15.01 -11.46 0.67
N THR A 184 14.13 -12.46 0.80
CA THR A 184 14.52 -13.87 0.73
C THR A 184 14.34 -14.44 -0.68
N LYS A 185 13.30 -14.01 -1.39
CA LYS A 185 13.02 -14.41 -2.78
C LYS A 185 12.24 -13.34 -3.51
N ILE A 186 12.54 -13.11 -4.79
CA ILE A 186 11.71 -12.31 -5.70
C ILE A 186 10.96 -13.27 -6.61
N HIS A 187 9.64 -13.15 -6.70
CA HIS A 187 8.81 -14.01 -7.56
C HIS A 187 8.50 -13.33 -8.88
N SER A 188 8.11 -12.05 -8.84
CA SER A 188 7.76 -11.29 -10.04
C SER A 188 7.96 -9.79 -9.82
N ALA A 189 8.07 -9.03 -10.90
CA ALA A 189 8.13 -7.58 -10.87
C ALA A 189 7.43 -6.97 -12.08
N ILE A 190 6.84 -5.80 -11.89
CA ILE A 190 6.23 -4.99 -12.95
C ILE A 190 6.93 -3.63 -12.98
N LYS A 191 7.24 -3.14 -14.17
CA LYS A 191 7.73 -1.77 -14.37
C LYS A 191 6.57 -0.84 -14.69
N PHE A 192 6.68 0.41 -14.24
CA PHE A 192 5.75 1.46 -14.60
C PHE A 192 6.49 2.76 -14.88
N ARG A 193 5.90 3.59 -15.73
CA ARG A 193 6.27 4.99 -15.88
C ARG A 193 5.66 5.77 -14.72
N GLN A 194 6.42 6.71 -14.16
CA GLN A 194 5.93 7.61 -13.13
C GLN A 194 6.21 9.08 -13.49
N SER A 195 5.34 9.97 -13.04
CA SER A 195 5.48 11.42 -13.17
C SER A 195 4.89 12.13 -11.95
N SER A 196 5.35 13.36 -11.71
CA SER A 196 4.74 14.32 -10.80
C SER A 196 3.61 15.09 -11.48
#